data_AF-A0A8S2SYT5-F1
#
_entry.id   AF-A0A8S2SYT5-F1
#
_cell.length_a   1.000
_cell.length_b   1.000
_cell.length_c   1.000
_cell.angle_alpha   90.00
_cell.angle_beta   90.00
_cell.angle_gamma   90.00
#
_symmetry.space_group_name_H-M   'P 1'
#
loop_
_entity.id
_entity.type
_entity.pdbx_description
1 polymer ?
#
loop_
_entity_poly.entity_id
_entity_poly.type
_entity_poly.pdbx_seq_one_letter_code
_entity_poly.pdbx_strand_id
1 'polypeptide(L)'
;MVTTRRLATDYGISKSSAHRILTEDLKLYAYNMTIEPKLTEEHKNKRKRFVYRIGNNIRKEDTMRALFSDEKMFDLDGIYNSQNQRIWVASRDEADEQGGIKIRQKFPEKVMVWLGACSKGVTPLVILGQGTVDHVEYIEKVLPIALKYGNDAFGKHWIFSTGWCETSHSSPNTKMVPG
;
A
#
# COMPACT_ATOMS: atom_id res chain seq x y z
N MET A 1 -4.89 12.90 -23.10
CA MET A 1 -6.01 12.23 -22.39
C MET A 1 -7.31 12.70 -23.04
N VAL A 2 -8.12 11.78 -23.55
CA VAL A 2 -9.34 12.11 -24.30
C VAL A 2 -10.54 11.77 -23.41
N THR A 3 -11.42 12.73 -23.19
CA THR A 3 -12.66 12.53 -22.41
C THR A 3 -13.85 12.54 -23.34
N THR A 4 -14.93 11.87 -22.96
CA THR A 4 -16.19 11.88 -23.73
C THR A 4 -16.72 13.29 -23.97
N ARG A 5 -16.51 14.22 -23.01
CA ARG A 5 -16.89 15.63 -23.16
C ARG A 5 -16.03 16.32 -24.22
N ARG A 6 -14.72 16.08 -24.22
CA ARG A 6 -13.81 16.65 -25.22
C ARG A 6 -14.11 16.14 -26.62
N LEU A 7 -14.36 14.83 -26.76
CA LEU A 7 -14.81 14.24 -28.03
C LEU A 7 -16.13 14.85 -28.50
N ALA A 8 -17.10 15.03 -27.60
CA ALA A 8 -18.37 15.65 -27.94
C ALA A 8 -18.18 17.08 -28.49
N THR A 9 -17.29 17.88 -27.87
CA THR A 9 -16.94 19.22 -28.35
C THR A 9 -16.21 19.17 -29.70
N ASP A 10 -15.19 18.32 -29.84
CA ASP A 10 -14.36 18.23 -31.05
C ASP A 10 -15.19 17.82 -32.28
N TYR A 11 -16.20 16.97 -32.08
CA TYR A 11 -17.10 16.49 -33.14
C TYR A 11 -18.44 17.23 -33.21
N GLY A 12 -18.68 18.25 -32.38
CA GLY A 12 -19.92 19.02 -32.39
C GLY A 12 -21.19 18.23 -32.04
N ILE A 13 -21.06 17.13 -31.29
CA ILE A 13 -22.17 16.25 -30.89
C ILE A 13 -22.48 16.36 -29.41
N SER A 14 -23.63 15.82 -28.99
CA SER A 14 -23.96 15.74 -27.57
C SER A 14 -23.04 14.73 -26.84
N LYS A 15 -22.82 14.96 -25.54
CA LYS A 15 -22.05 14.04 -24.69
C LYS A 15 -22.65 12.63 -24.67
N SER A 16 -23.97 12.52 -24.65
CA SER A 16 -24.68 11.23 -24.66
C SER A 16 -24.49 10.51 -26.00
N SER A 17 -24.55 11.23 -27.13
CA SER A 17 -24.24 10.67 -28.46
C SER A 17 -22.80 10.17 -28.53
N ALA A 18 -21.84 10.97 -28.07
CA ALA A 18 -20.43 10.56 -28.02
C ALA A 18 -20.23 9.33 -27.12
N HIS A 19 -20.92 9.26 -25.98
CA HIS A 19 -20.87 8.10 -25.09
C HIS A 19 -21.41 6.85 -25.75
N ARG A 20 -22.61 6.93 -26.34
CA ARG A 20 -23.26 5.82 -27.04
C ARG A 20 -22.40 5.27 -28.16
N ILE A 21 -21.81 6.15 -28.98
CA ILE A 21 -20.90 5.74 -30.06
C ILE A 21 -19.70 4.99 -29.48
N LEU A 22 -19.09 5.49 -28.40
CA LEU A 22 -17.96 4.82 -27.77
C LEU A 22 -18.32 3.45 -27.20
N THR A 23 -19.46 3.32 -26.50
CA THR A 23 -19.81 2.10 -25.76
C THR A 23 -20.59 1.06 -26.56
N GLU A 24 -21.49 1.50 -27.46
CA GLU A 24 -22.39 0.62 -28.21
C GLU A 24 -21.87 0.36 -29.62
N ASP A 25 -21.55 1.41 -30.37
CA ASP A 25 -21.14 1.28 -31.77
C ASP A 25 -19.69 0.76 -31.87
N LEU A 26 -18.78 1.33 -31.07
CA LEU A 26 -17.35 0.99 -31.06
C LEU A 26 -16.97 -0.03 -29.99
N LYS A 27 -17.87 -0.32 -29.03
CA LYS A 27 -17.64 -1.28 -27.93
C LYS A 27 -16.34 -1.04 -27.15
N LEU A 28 -16.00 0.23 -26.95
CA LEU A 28 -14.84 0.67 -26.18
C LEU A 28 -15.22 0.83 -24.70
N TYR A 29 -14.24 0.54 -23.84
CA TYR A 29 -14.39 0.67 -22.40
C TYR A 29 -13.45 1.74 -21.86
N ALA A 30 -13.97 2.53 -20.92
CA ALA A 30 -13.15 3.48 -20.19
C ALA A 30 -12.37 2.75 -19.09
N TYR A 31 -11.05 2.66 -19.25
CA TYR A 31 -10.16 2.15 -18.22
C TYR A 31 -9.51 3.30 -17.46
N ASN A 32 -9.34 3.12 -16.15
CA ASN A 32 -8.53 4.03 -15.35
C ASN A 32 -7.06 3.88 -15.76
N MET A 33 -6.35 5.00 -15.87
CA MET A 33 -4.90 4.96 -16.08
C MET A 33 -4.26 4.28 -14.87
N THR A 34 -3.44 3.27 -15.13
CA THR A 34 -2.62 2.64 -14.10
C THR A 34 -1.32 3.42 -13.99
N ILE A 35 -1.03 3.93 -12.80
CA ILE A 35 0.25 4.58 -12.52
C ILE A 35 1.22 3.49 -12.09
N GLU A 36 2.28 3.30 -12.87
CA GLU A 36 3.35 2.37 -12.53
C GLU A 36 4.60 3.13 -12.08
N PRO A 37 5.31 2.64 -11.04
CA PRO A 37 6.61 3.18 -10.69
C PRO A 37 7.59 3.06 -11.86
N LYS A 38 8.41 4.10 -12.08
CA LYS A 38 9.45 4.05 -13.11
C LYS A 38 10.55 3.06 -12.68
N LEU A 39 10.51 1.85 -13.25
CA LEU A 39 11.53 0.83 -13.01
C LEU A 39 12.68 0.98 -14.01
N THR A 40 13.90 1.12 -13.49
CA THR A 40 15.12 1.00 -14.30
C THR A 40 15.32 -0.45 -14.74
N GLU A 41 16.12 -0.67 -15.78
CA GLU A 41 16.44 -2.03 -16.22
C GLU A 41 17.17 -2.82 -15.13
N GLU A 42 17.96 -2.12 -14.30
CA GLU A 42 18.59 -2.70 -13.12
C GLU A 42 17.55 -3.21 -12.10
N HIS A 43 16.50 -2.43 -11.79
CA HIS A 43 15.42 -2.87 -10.90
C HIS A 43 14.72 -4.12 -11.44
N LYS A 44 14.45 -4.16 -12.75
CA LYS A 44 13.85 -5.35 -13.39
C LYS A 44 14.77 -6.57 -13.28
N ASN A 45 16.07 -6.39 -13.52
CA ASN A 45 17.05 -7.47 -13.40
C ASN A 45 17.22 -7.96 -11.95
N LYS A 46 17.19 -7.06 -10.96
CA LYS A 46 17.15 -7.43 -9.53
C LYS A 46 15.90 -8.25 -9.22
N ARG A 47 14.71 -7.82 -9.67
CA ARG A 47 13.45 -8.57 -9.48
C ARG A 47 13.48 -9.94 -10.16
N LYS A 48 13.97 -10.04 -11.40
CA LYS A 48 14.14 -11.31 -12.11
C LYS A 48 15.06 -12.26 -11.33
N ARG A 49 16.25 -11.79 -10.93
CA ARG A 49 17.19 -12.59 -10.14
C ARG A 49 16.60 -13.06 -8.82
N PHE A 50 15.85 -12.19 -8.14
CA PHE A 50 15.14 -12.55 -6.92
C PHE A 50 14.14 -13.68 -7.17
N VAL A 51 13.27 -13.56 -8.18
CA VAL A 51 12.28 -14.60 -8.52
C VAL A 51 12.96 -15.93 -8.88
N TYR A 52 14.02 -15.92 -9.69
CA TYR A 52 14.77 -17.13 -10.01
C TYR A 52 15.40 -17.76 -8.75
N ARG A 53 15.98 -16.95 -7.87
CA ARG A 53 16.57 -17.43 -6.62
C ARG A 53 15.51 -18.04 -5.71
N ILE A 54 14.37 -17.38 -5.52
CA ILE A 54 13.29 -17.87 -4.66
C ILE A 54 12.67 -19.14 -5.26
N GLY A 55 12.35 -19.13 -6.56
CA GLY A 55 11.72 -20.28 -7.24
C GLY A 55 12.58 -21.55 -7.23
N ASN A 56 13.91 -21.41 -7.22
CA ASN A 56 14.82 -22.55 -7.18
C ASN A 56 15.14 -23.03 -5.75
N ASN A 57 14.99 -22.19 -4.72
CA ASN A 57 15.49 -22.48 -3.37
C ASN A 57 14.40 -22.55 -2.28
N ILE A 58 13.19 -22.04 -2.55
CA ILE A 58 12.10 -21.99 -1.56
C ILE A 58 10.95 -22.84 -2.08
N ARG A 59 10.60 -23.87 -1.31
CA ARG A 59 9.44 -24.72 -1.60
C ARG A 59 8.17 -24.04 -1.10
N LYS A 60 7.02 -24.46 -1.61
CA LYS A 60 5.72 -23.96 -1.14
C LYS A 60 5.57 -24.16 0.37
N GLU A 61 6.02 -25.29 0.90
CA GLU A 61 5.99 -25.59 2.34
C GLU A 61 6.78 -24.56 3.17
N ASP A 62 7.88 -24.04 2.64
CA ASP A 62 8.73 -23.04 3.32
C ASP A 62 8.03 -21.68 3.40
N THR A 63 7.22 -21.33 2.39
CA THR A 63 6.43 -20.08 2.40
C THR A 63 5.39 -20.07 3.53
N MET A 64 4.93 -21.24 3.97
CA MET A 64 4.02 -21.36 5.12
C MET A 64 4.72 -21.06 6.45
N ARG A 65 6.06 -21.05 6.49
CA ARG A 65 6.87 -20.67 7.65
C ARG A 65 7.51 -19.30 7.46
N ALA A 66 7.00 -18.48 6.55
CA ALA A 66 7.45 -17.12 6.37
C ALA A 66 6.59 -16.16 7.20
N LEU A 67 7.27 -15.29 7.95
CA LEU A 67 6.68 -14.10 8.56
C LEU A 67 6.98 -12.91 7.64
N PHE A 68 5.94 -12.43 6.98
CA PHE A 68 6.01 -11.24 6.13
C PHE A 68 5.67 -10.03 6.98
N SER A 69 6.51 -9.00 6.95
CA SER A 69 6.24 -7.78 7.68
C SER A 69 6.44 -6.54 6.82
N ASP A 70 5.70 -5.49 7.16
CA ASP A 70 5.82 -4.19 6.52
C ASP A 70 5.51 -3.08 7.53
N GLU A 71 6.01 -1.88 7.24
CA GLU A 71 5.69 -0.66 7.97
C GLU A 71 4.70 0.18 7.16
N LYS A 72 3.67 0.69 7.84
CA LYS A 72 2.68 1.56 7.21
C LYS A 72 2.43 2.81 8.04
N MET A 73 2.48 3.95 7.38
CA MET A 73 2.07 5.23 7.95
C MET A 73 0.55 5.37 7.89
N PHE A 74 -0.07 5.68 9.03
CA PHE A 74 -1.50 5.96 9.17
C PHE A 74 -1.71 7.42 9.57
N ASP A 75 -2.64 8.11 8.89
CA ASP A 75 -3.05 9.47 9.25
C ASP A 75 -4.10 9.39 10.37
N LEU A 76 -3.89 10.12 11.48
CA LEU A 76 -4.81 10.11 12.64
C LEU A 76 -6.12 10.88 12.39
N ASP A 77 -6.12 11.81 11.43
CA ASP A 77 -7.31 12.58 11.02
C ASP A 77 -8.37 11.73 10.26
N GLY A 78 -8.09 10.44 10.07
CA GLY A 78 -8.97 9.47 9.42
C GLY A 78 -8.98 9.55 7.90
N ILE A 79 -9.56 8.53 7.28
CA ILE A 79 -9.68 8.42 5.82
C ILE A 79 -10.91 9.22 5.37
N TYR A 80 -10.68 10.23 4.52
CA TYR A 80 -11.77 10.93 3.83
C TYR A 80 -11.96 10.32 2.45
N ASN A 81 -13.12 9.73 2.20
CA ASN A 81 -13.51 9.29 0.87
C ASN A 81 -14.61 10.21 0.34
N SER A 82 -14.22 11.19 -0.47
CA SER A 82 -15.13 12.17 -1.09
C SER A 82 -16.22 11.54 -1.96
N GLN A 83 -16.02 10.31 -2.43
CA GLN A 83 -17.03 9.59 -3.21
C GLN A 83 -18.12 8.98 -2.32
N ASN A 84 -17.76 8.51 -1.12
CA ASN A 84 -18.68 7.85 -0.20
C ASN A 84 -19.28 8.79 0.85
N GLN A 85 -18.67 9.95 1.08
CA GLN A 85 -19.12 10.92 2.08
C GLN A 85 -19.80 12.12 1.40
N ARG A 86 -20.95 11.83 0.76
CA ARG A 86 -21.79 12.85 0.10
C ARG A 86 -23.01 13.18 0.96
N ILE A 87 -23.30 14.47 1.04
CA ILE A 87 -24.52 14.99 1.66
C ILE A 87 -25.45 15.43 0.52
N TRP A 88 -26.72 15.03 0.60
CA TRP A 88 -27.75 15.40 -0.36
C TRP A 88 -28.64 16.47 0.26
N VAL A 89 -28.53 17.69 -0.25
CA VAL A 89 -29.21 18.89 0.25
C VAL A 89 -29.56 19.80 -0.93
N ALA A 90 -30.51 20.71 -0.73
CA ALA A 90 -31.04 21.55 -1.81
C ALA A 90 -30.13 22.74 -2.11
N SER A 91 -29.36 23.21 -1.12
CA SER A 91 -28.46 24.36 -1.25
C SER A 91 -27.08 24.10 -0.64
N ARG A 92 -26.13 24.98 -0.97
CA ARG A 92 -24.79 24.95 -0.37
C ARG A 92 -24.83 25.33 1.11
N ASP A 93 -25.66 26.29 1.48
CA ASP A 93 -25.78 26.77 2.86
C ASP A 93 -26.31 25.66 3.77
N GLU A 94 -27.34 24.92 3.31
CA GLU A 94 -27.84 23.71 4.01
C GLU A 94 -26.77 22.63 4.13
N ALA A 95 -25.93 22.47 3.09
CA ALA A 95 -24.82 21.52 3.14
C ALA A 95 -23.86 21.87 4.26
N ASP A 96 -23.49 23.15 4.34
CA ASP A 96 -22.49 23.62 5.27
C ASP A 96 -23.01 23.54 6.72
N GLU A 97 -24.29 23.80 6.97
CA GLU A 97 -24.97 23.56 8.26
C GLU A 97 -25.01 22.07 8.65
N GLN A 98 -25.21 21.16 7.69
CA GLN A 98 -25.33 19.72 7.93
C GLN A 98 -24.00 18.96 7.90
N GLY A 99 -22.87 19.67 8.00
CA GLY A 99 -21.53 19.05 8.07
C GLY A 99 -20.88 18.81 6.71
N GLY A 100 -21.29 19.55 5.68
CA GLY A 100 -20.68 19.60 4.35
C GLY A 100 -19.31 20.30 4.32
N ILE A 101 -18.97 21.01 5.39
CA ILE A 101 -17.63 21.53 5.63
C ILE A 101 -16.88 20.58 6.55
N LYS A 102 -15.87 19.89 5.99
CA LYS A 102 -14.87 19.17 6.77
C LYS A 102 -13.61 20.01 6.90
N ILE A 103 -13.33 20.47 8.12
CA ILE A 103 -12.05 21.09 8.45
C ILE A 103 -10.98 19.98 8.50
N ARG A 104 -9.85 20.19 7.82
CA ARG A 104 -8.72 19.24 7.82
C ARG A 104 -7.45 19.97 8.20
N GLN A 105 -6.60 19.30 8.97
CA GLN A 105 -5.25 19.78 9.19
C GLN A 105 -4.42 19.57 7.91
N LYS A 106 -3.65 20.59 7.50
CA LYS A 106 -2.81 20.52 6.29
C LYS A 106 -1.73 19.44 6.40
N PHE A 107 -1.26 19.18 7.62
CA PHE A 107 -0.30 18.16 7.97
C PHE A 107 -0.86 17.35 9.15
N PRO A 108 -1.68 16.31 8.87
CA PRO A 108 -2.24 15.47 9.93
C PRO A 108 -1.12 14.81 10.72
N GLU A 109 -1.33 14.59 12.01
CA GLU A 109 -0.43 13.73 12.77
C GLU A 109 -0.48 12.32 12.19
N LYS A 110 0.70 11.70 12.09
CA LYS A 110 0.84 10.38 11.51
C LYS A 110 1.52 9.45 12.48
N VAL A 111 1.06 8.21 12.50
CA VAL A 111 1.65 7.14 13.29
C VAL A 111 2.16 6.07 12.36
N MET A 112 3.39 5.61 12.58
CA MET A 112 3.91 4.47 11.86
C MET A 112 3.61 3.19 12.62
N VAL A 113 3.11 2.21 11.90
CA VAL A 113 2.73 0.93 12.46
C VAL A 113 3.49 -0.17 11.73
N TRP A 114 4.09 -1.06 12.51
CA TRP A 114 4.64 -2.32 12.00
C TRP A 114 3.71 -3.47 12.33
N LEU A 115 3.56 -4.38 11.37
CA LEU A 115 2.81 -5.62 11.53
C LEU A 115 3.50 -6.75 10.77
N GLY A 116 3.64 -7.90 11.42
CA GLY A 116 3.98 -9.17 10.79
C GLY A 116 2.75 -10.04 10.57
N ALA A 117 2.68 -10.72 9.44
CA ALA A 117 1.64 -11.68 9.09
C ALA A 117 2.27 -12.98 8.55
N CYS A 118 1.68 -14.10 8.93
CA CYS A 118 2.11 -15.43 8.50
C CYS A 118 0.90 -16.37 8.37
N SER A 119 1.15 -17.61 7.97
CA SER A 119 0.11 -18.64 7.83
C SER A 119 -0.66 -18.95 9.12
N LYS A 120 -0.07 -18.66 10.29
CA LYS A 120 -0.66 -18.94 11.61
C LYS A 120 -1.35 -17.74 12.26
N GLY A 121 -1.27 -16.56 11.65
CA GLY A 121 -1.88 -15.34 12.19
C GLY A 121 -0.98 -14.12 12.04
N VAL A 122 -1.28 -13.10 12.85
CA VAL A 122 -0.61 -11.79 12.85
C VAL A 122 0.09 -11.54 14.17
N THR A 123 1.22 -10.84 14.12
CA THR A 123 1.97 -10.43 15.31
C THR A 123 1.17 -9.39 16.11
N PRO A 124 1.53 -9.17 17.38
CA PRO A 124 1.19 -7.92 18.05
C PRO A 124 1.60 -6.72 17.20
N LEU A 125 0.74 -5.72 17.18
CA LEU A 125 0.96 -4.48 16.44
C LEU A 125 1.99 -3.63 17.17
N VAL A 126 3.00 -3.13 16.44
CA VAL A 126 4.04 -2.28 17.01
C VAL A 126 3.82 -0.86 16.51
N ILE A 127 3.60 0.05 17.45
CA ILE A 127 3.47 1.48 17.17
C ILE A 127 4.88 2.08 17.27
N LEU A 128 5.38 2.55 16.13
CA LEU A 128 6.63 3.29 16.01
C LEU A 128 6.28 4.78 16.07
N GLY A 129 7.15 5.59 16.68
CA GLY A 129 6.85 7.00 16.96
C GLY A 129 6.49 7.83 15.72
N GLN A 130 6.18 9.11 15.93
CA GLN A 130 5.95 10.03 14.80
C GLN A 130 7.25 10.19 14.00
N GLY A 131 7.27 9.75 12.74
CA GLY A 131 8.41 9.93 11.82
C GLY A 131 8.82 8.67 11.06
N THR A 132 10.00 8.71 10.45
CA THR A 132 10.62 7.55 9.78
C THR A 132 11.23 6.63 10.84
N VAL A 133 11.04 5.31 10.71
CA VAL A 133 11.68 4.34 11.63
C VAL A 133 13.20 4.49 11.57
N ASP A 134 13.78 4.79 12.72
CA ASP A 134 15.22 4.67 12.91
C ASP A 134 15.61 3.19 13.03
N HIS A 135 16.78 2.84 12.52
CA HIS A 135 17.33 1.48 12.58
C HIS A 135 17.40 0.96 14.01
N VAL A 136 17.71 1.83 14.97
CA VAL A 136 17.77 1.51 16.41
C VAL A 136 16.38 1.16 16.93
N GLU A 137 15.38 1.98 16.63
CA GLU A 137 13.99 1.74 17.04
C GLU A 137 13.45 0.42 16.46
N TYR A 138 13.83 0.09 15.23
CA TYR A 138 13.49 -1.19 14.62
C TYR A 138 14.10 -2.37 15.37
N ILE A 139 15.41 -2.29 15.68
CA ILE A 139 16.13 -3.35 16.39
C ILE A 139 15.58 -3.54 17.80
N GLU A 140 15.24 -2.47 18.50
CA GLU A 140 14.79 -2.53 19.89
C GLU A 140 13.31 -2.90 20.05
N LYS A 141 12.44 -2.39 19.15
CA LYS A 141 10.99 -2.57 19.29
C LYS A 141 10.43 -3.66 18.40
N VAL A 142 10.89 -3.75 17.16
CA VAL A 142 10.31 -4.67 16.16
C VAL A 142 10.93 -6.06 16.24
N LEU A 143 12.26 -6.15 16.20
CA LEU A 143 12.94 -7.45 16.11
C LEU A 143 12.63 -8.40 17.27
N PRO A 144 12.56 -7.97 18.55
CA PRO A 144 12.24 -8.89 19.64
C PRO A 144 10.84 -9.49 19.51
N ILE A 145 9.88 -8.70 19.02
CA ILE A 145 8.49 -9.13 18.80
C ILE A 145 8.43 -10.09 17.61
N ALA A 146 9.07 -9.74 16.50
CA ALA A 146 9.14 -10.60 15.31
C ALA A 146 9.82 -11.95 15.62
N LEU A 147 10.95 -11.93 16.32
CA LEU A 147 11.70 -13.12 16.70
C LEU A 147 10.90 -14.01 17.64
N LYS A 148 10.35 -13.43 18.72
CA LYS A 148 9.53 -14.18 19.67
C LYS A 148 8.35 -14.82 18.97
N TYR A 149 7.59 -14.05 18.19
CA TYR A 149 6.40 -14.56 17.50
C TYR A 149 6.76 -15.62 16.46
N GLY A 150 7.81 -15.42 15.66
CA GLY A 150 8.27 -16.40 14.68
C GLY A 150 8.72 -17.71 15.33
N ASN A 151 9.46 -17.62 16.44
CA ASN A 151 9.90 -18.78 17.21
C ASN A 151 8.73 -19.53 17.86
N ASP A 152 7.77 -18.80 18.44
CA ASP A 152 6.57 -19.39 19.06
C ASP A 152 5.69 -20.06 17.98
N ALA A 153 5.58 -19.45 16.80
CA ALA A 153 4.77 -19.95 15.70
C ALA A 153 5.42 -21.14 14.97
N PHE A 154 6.73 -21.13 14.74
CA PHE A 154 7.39 -22.05 13.80
C PHE A 154 8.61 -22.80 14.37
N GLY A 155 9.01 -22.52 15.62
CA GLY A 155 10.23 -23.07 16.22
C GLY A 155 11.49 -22.41 15.66
N LYS A 156 12.57 -23.19 15.50
CA LYS A 156 13.89 -22.65 15.14
C LYS A 156 14.08 -22.32 13.65
N HIS A 157 13.21 -22.85 12.77
CA HIS A 157 13.39 -22.77 11.32
C HIS A 157 12.20 -22.08 10.65
N TRP A 158 12.37 -20.80 10.36
CA TRP A 158 11.39 -19.95 9.69
C TRP A 158 12.08 -18.82 8.93
N ILE A 159 11.35 -18.18 8.03
CA ILE A 159 11.87 -17.12 7.15
C ILE A 159 11.29 -15.80 7.63
N PHE A 160 12.15 -14.82 7.90
CA PHE A 160 11.73 -13.44 8.11
C PHE A 160 11.86 -12.65 6.80
N SER A 161 10.77 -12.03 6.37
CA SER A 161 10.73 -11.20 5.17
C SER A 161 10.28 -9.79 5.52
N THR A 162 11.19 -8.83 5.42
CA THR A 162 10.89 -7.40 5.56
C THR A 162 10.76 -6.74 4.20
N GLY A 163 9.97 -5.67 4.11
CA GLY A 163 9.96 -4.80 2.94
C GLY A 163 11.38 -4.29 2.61
N TRP A 164 11.69 -4.18 1.32
CA TRP A 164 12.95 -3.58 0.87
C TRP A 164 12.93 -2.07 1.16
N CYS A 165 13.44 -1.68 2.33
CA CYS A 165 13.76 -0.31 2.67
C CYS A 165 15.29 -0.18 2.75
N GLU A 166 15.90 0.53 1.79
CA GLU A 166 17.36 0.65 1.65
C GLU A 166 18.04 1.42 2.80
N THR A 167 17.29 2.07 3.70
CA THR A 167 17.85 2.91 4.77
C THR A 167 17.85 2.28 6.16
N SER A 168 16.90 1.40 6.53
CA SER A 168 16.83 0.80 7.88
C SER A 168 17.10 -0.71 7.93
N HIS A 169 16.66 -1.45 6.90
CA HIS A 169 16.79 -2.92 6.87
C HIS A 169 18.12 -3.39 6.25
N SER A 170 18.91 -2.48 5.69
CA SER A 170 20.16 -2.78 4.97
C SER A 170 21.42 -2.72 5.84
N SER A 171 21.30 -2.21 7.08
CA SER A 171 22.43 -2.10 8.00
C SER A 171 22.99 -3.49 8.36
N PRO A 172 24.31 -3.68 8.51
CA PRO A 172 24.90 -4.97 8.87
C PRO A 172 24.29 -5.59 10.13
N ASN A 173 23.78 -4.76 11.04
CA ASN A 173 23.16 -5.16 12.31
C ASN A 173 21.70 -5.60 12.18
N THR A 174 21.02 -5.32 11.05
CA THR A 174 19.64 -5.76 10.77
C THR A 174 19.58 -7.07 9.98
N LYS A 175 20.72 -7.60 9.55
CA LYS A 175 20.80 -8.90 8.88
C LYS A 175 20.68 -10.02 9.90
N MET A 176 19.48 -10.58 10.02
CA MET A 176 19.33 -11.89 10.66
C MET A 176 20.05 -12.93 9.80
N VAL A 177 21.18 -13.40 10.29
CA VAL A 177 21.90 -14.54 9.72
C VAL A 177 21.09 -15.79 10.08
N PRO A 178 20.57 -16.56 9.11
CA PRO A 178 19.99 -17.86 9.43
C PRO A 178 21.13 -18.77 9.92
N GLY A 179 20.96 -19.35 11.11
CA GLY A 179 21.73 -20.53 11.54
C GLY A 179 21.23 -21.79 10.87
#